data_AF-A0A0G1EXL0-F1
#
_entry.id   AF-A0A0G1EXL0-F1
#
_cell.length_a   1.000
_cell.length_b   1.000
_cell.length_c   1.000
_cell.angle_alpha   90.00
_cell.angle_beta   90.00
_cell.angle_gamma   90.00
#
_symmetry.space_group_name_H-M   'P 1'
#
loop_
_entity.id
_entity.type
_entity.pdbx_description
1 polymer ?
#
loop_
_entity_poly.entity_id
_entity_poly.type
_entity_poly.pdbx_seq_one_letter_code
_entity_poly.pdbx_strand_id
1 'polypeptide(L)'
;MTKYKIFKIKKGKREIWEKWCKEIVMRQEEAIKTLVEEDLINEKCIIFGKGDNSYVFYKHETISNREKKPMNLSREINRKHKEMLVECLEEVDDKVVGYDIEVK
;
A
#
# COMPACT_ATOMS: atom_id res chain seq x y z
N MET A 1 12.59 -3.05 -9.56
CA MET A 1 13.20 -3.19 -8.22
C MET A 1 12.08 -3.19 -7.19
N THR A 2 11.90 -4.31 -6.50
CA THR A 2 10.92 -4.44 -5.42
C THR A 2 11.31 -3.49 -4.29
N LYS A 3 10.47 -2.49 -4.02
CA LYS A 3 10.65 -1.58 -2.90
C LYS A 3 9.70 -2.00 -1.78
N TYR A 4 10.25 -2.54 -0.71
CA TYR A 4 9.50 -2.69 0.53
C TYR A 4 9.31 -1.32 1.16
N LYS A 5 8.09 -1.05 1.59
CA LYS A 5 7.81 0.07 2.48
C LYS A 5 7.19 -0.47 3.74
N ILE A 6 7.74 -0.09 4.88
CA ILE A 6 7.08 -0.31 6.17
C ILE A 6 6.67 1.06 6.68
N PHE A 7 5.46 1.12 7.20
CA PHE A 7 4.93 2.29 7.88
C PHE A 7 4.50 1.89 9.28
N LYS A 8 4.60 2.83 10.22
CA LYS A 8 3.88 2.73 11.48
C LYS A 8 2.47 3.28 11.27
N ILE A 9 1.48 2.63 11.86
CA ILE A 9 0.12 3.18 11.92
C ILE A 9 0.10 4.18 13.06
N LYS A 10 -0.32 5.42 12.76
CA LYS A 10 -0.45 6.48 13.75
C LYS A 10 -1.41 6.07 14.88
N LYS A 11 -1.16 6.61 16.07
CA LYS A 11 -1.95 6.34 17.27
C LYS A 11 -3.45 6.53 17.02
N GLY A 12 -4.25 5.52 17.37
CA GLY A 12 -5.70 5.53 17.20
C GLY A 12 -6.22 5.42 15.76
N LYS A 13 -5.35 5.26 14.74
CA LYS A 13 -5.77 5.21 13.32
C LYS A 13 -5.93 3.79 12.76
N ARG A 14 -5.66 2.75 13.56
CA ARG A 14 -5.71 1.35 13.12
C ARG A 14 -7.06 0.94 12.54
N GLU A 15 -8.15 1.19 13.25
CA GLU A 15 -9.49 0.79 12.79
C GLU A 15 -9.90 1.51 11.49
N ILE A 16 -9.52 2.78 11.36
CA ILE A 16 -9.76 3.58 10.16
C ILE A 16 -9.00 2.96 8.97
N TRP A 17 -7.72 2.65 9.17
CA TRP A 17 -6.89 2.01 8.15
C TRP A 17 -7.39 0.62 7.74
N GLU A 18 -7.77 -0.21 8.73
CA GLU A 18 -8.36 -1.54 8.48
C GLU A 18 -9.68 -1.45 7.71
N LYS A 19 -10.53 -0.47 8.05
CA LYS A 19 -11.78 -0.22 7.33
C LYS A 19 -11.51 0.19 5.88
N TRP A 20 -10.52 1.06 5.65
CA TRP A 20 -10.12 1.46 4.31
C TRP A 20 -9.59 0.28 3.49
N CYS A 21 -8.73 -0.57 4.06
CA CYS A 21 -8.24 -1.78 3.39
C CYS A 21 -9.41 -2.71 2.97
N LYS A 22 -10.43 -2.87 3.83
CA LYS A 22 -11.64 -3.62 3.49
C LYS A 22 -12.44 -2.95 2.37
N GLU A 23 -12.52 -1.62 2.34
CA GLU A 23 -13.19 -0.88 1.27
C GLU A 23 -12.49 -1.06 -0.09
N ILE A 24 -11.16 -1.04 -0.13
CA ILE A 24 -10.40 -1.33 -1.37
C ILE A 24 -10.77 -2.71 -1.91
N VAL A 25 -10.85 -3.73 -1.03
CA VAL A 25 -11.24 -5.09 -1.43
C VAL A 25 -12.69 -5.13 -1.93
N MET A 26 -13.61 -4.38 -1.31
CA MET A 26 -14.99 -4.27 -1.83
C MET A 26 -15.07 -3.54 -3.18
N ARG A 27 -14.11 -2.65 -3.47
CA ARG A 27 -13.98 -1.90 -4.74
C ARG A 27 -12.92 -2.53 -5.66
N GLN A 28 -12.75 -3.85 -5.60
CA GLN A 28 -11.65 -4.56 -6.27
C GLN A 28 -11.53 -4.23 -7.76
N GLU A 29 -12.64 -4.12 -8.50
CA GLU A 29 -12.59 -3.79 -9.93
C GLU A 29 -12.01 -2.40 -10.21
N GLU A 30 -12.33 -1.42 -9.37
CA GLU A 30 -11.77 -0.07 -9.48
C GLU A 30 -10.30 -0.05 -9.10
N ALA A 31 -9.93 -0.76 -8.03
CA ALA A 31 -8.55 -0.90 -7.61
C ALA A 31 -7.69 -1.58 -8.70
N ILE A 32 -8.18 -2.64 -9.34
CA ILE A 32 -7.47 -3.30 -10.45
C ILE A 32 -7.25 -2.32 -11.60
N LYS A 33 -8.24 -1.48 -11.95
CA LYS A 33 -8.08 -0.46 -13.00
C LYS A 33 -6.96 0.52 -12.66
N THR A 34 -6.87 0.98 -11.41
CA THR A 34 -5.79 1.90 -11.01
C THR A 34 -4.43 1.21 -11.01
N LEU A 35 -4.34 -0.05 -10.57
CA LEU A 35 -3.10 -0.83 -10.66
C LEU A 35 -2.59 -0.95 -12.11
N VAL A 36 -3.49 -1.25 -13.05
CA VAL A 36 -3.15 -1.33 -14.48
C VAL A 36 -2.68 0.02 -15.02
N GLU A 37 -3.36 1.12 -14.69
CA GLU A 37 -2.94 2.48 -15.05
C GLU A 37 -1.56 2.84 -14.50
N GLU A 38 -1.20 2.29 -13.33
CA GLU A 38 0.04 2.52 -12.62
C GLU A 38 1.20 1.58 -13.01
N ASP A 39 1.01 0.73 -14.03
CA ASP A 39 1.92 -0.34 -14.45
C ASP A 39 2.25 -1.36 -13.33
N LEU A 40 1.30 -1.60 -12.43
CA LEU A 40 1.37 -2.60 -11.37
C LEU A 40 0.68 -3.90 -11.77
N ILE A 41 1.31 -5.03 -11.44
CA ILE A 41 0.69 -6.37 -11.53
C ILE A 41 0.19 -6.86 -10.17
N ASN A 42 0.74 -6.31 -9.09
CA ASN A 42 0.37 -6.70 -7.74
C ASN A 42 0.61 -5.55 -6.74
N GLU A 43 -0.31 -5.40 -5.81
CA GLU A 43 -0.16 -4.59 -4.60
C GLU A 43 -0.48 -5.47 -3.40
N LYS A 44 0.43 -5.50 -2.43
CA LYS A 44 0.26 -6.24 -1.18
C LYS A 44 0.37 -5.30 0.01
N CYS A 45 -0.68 -5.27 0.83
CA CYS A 45 -0.75 -4.56 2.10
C CYS A 45 -0.96 -5.57 3.23
N ILE A 46 -0.05 -5.62 4.21
CA ILE A 46 -0.15 -6.48 5.39
C ILE A 46 -0.12 -5.60 6.64
N ILE A 47 -1.16 -5.72 7.47
CA ILE A 47 -1.25 -5.06 8.77
C ILE A 47 -0.78 -6.02 9.85
N PHE A 48 0.13 -5.60 10.73
CA PHE A 48 0.66 -6.43 11.82
C PHE A 48 0.92 -5.61 13.09
N GLY A 49 1.20 -6.29 14.21
CA GLY A 49 1.36 -5.67 15.52
C GLY A 49 0.06 -5.53 16.31
N LYS A 50 0.09 -4.81 17.44
CA LYS A 50 -1.04 -4.65 18.38
C LYS A 50 -1.07 -3.24 18.99
N GLY A 51 -2.27 -2.69 19.17
CA GLY A 51 -2.47 -1.37 19.78
C GLY A 51 -1.70 -0.28 19.05
N ASP A 52 -1.00 0.57 19.80
CA ASP A 52 -0.18 1.67 19.26
C ASP A 52 1.12 1.18 18.57
N ASN A 53 1.47 -0.10 18.73
CA ASN A 53 2.59 -0.75 18.04
C ASN A 53 2.07 -1.56 16.85
N SER A 54 1.34 -0.88 15.95
CA SER A 54 0.81 -1.47 14.74
C SER A 54 1.53 -0.91 13.51
N TYR A 55 1.78 -1.76 12.53
CA TYR A 55 2.58 -1.45 11.36
C TYR A 55 1.91 -1.96 10.10
N VAL A 56 2.30 -1.40 8.97
CA VAL A 56 1.87 -1.83 7.63
C VAL A 56 3.09 -2.14 6.79
N PHE A 57 3.12 -3.30 6.18
CA PHE A 57 4.05 -3.66 5.13
C PHE A 57 3.36 -3.51 3.77
N TYR A 58 3.97 -2.72 2.90
CA TYR A 58 3.54 -2.47 1.53
C TYR A 58 4.58 -2.99 0.54
N LYS A 59 4.13 -3.81 -0.42
CA LYS A 59 4.92 -4.25 -1.59
C LYS A 59 4.13 -3.91 -2.86
N HIS A 60 4.83 -3.32 -3.82
CA HIS A 60 4.36 -3.16 -5.19
C HIS A 60 5.21 -4.00 -6.13
N GLU A 61 4.55 -4.63 -7.09
CA GLU A 61 5.19 -5.38 -8.17
C GLU A 61 4.78 -4.75 -9.50
N THR A 62 5.76 -4.38 -10.31
CA THR A 62 5.52 -3.75 -11.61
C THR A 62 5.59 -4.76 -12.73
N ILE A 63 4.99 -4.42 -13.88
CA ILE A 63 5.18 -5.15 -15.13
C ILE A 63 6.69 -5.17 -15.46
N SER A 64 7.20 -6.32 -15.91
CA SER A 64 8.61 -6.48 -16.31
C SER A 64 9.06 -5.36 -17.26
N ASN A 65 10.21 -4.76 -16.98
CA ASN A 65 10.80 -3.63 -17.71
C ASN A 65 9.98 -2.32 -17.70
N ARG A 66 8.99 -2.19 -16.81
CA ARG A 66 8.28 -0.91 -16.58
C ARG A 66 8.53 -0.39 -15.17
N GLU A 67 8.64 0.93 -15.07
CA GLU A 67 8.62 1.62 -13.79
C GLU A 67 7.18 1.88 -13.34
N LYS A 68 6.98 1.96 -12.02
CA LYS A 68 5.69 2.35 -11.45
C LYS A 68 5.34 3.78 -11.86
N LYS A 69 4.18 3.98 -12.45
CA LYS A 69 3.62 5.31 -12.69
C LYS A 69 3.02 5.90 -11.41
N PRO A 70 2.96 7.24 -11.30
CA PRO A 70 2.30 7.88 -10.17
C PRO A 70 0.81 7.56 -10.14
N MET A 71 0.22 7.57 -8.93
CA MET A 71 -1.22 7.37 -8.75
C MET A 71 -2.03 8.37 -9.58
N ASN A 72 -2.97 7.88 -10.38
CA ASN A 72 -3.90 8.73 -11.12
C ASN A 72 -4.93 9.35 -10.16
N LEU A 73 -4.72 10.60 -9.75
CA LEU A 73 -5.57 11.30 -8.77
C LEU A 73 -6.92 11.77 -9.33
N SER A 74 -7.19 11.60 -10.63
CA SER A 74 -8.54 11.77 -11.17
C SER A 74 -9.48 10.64 -10.72
N ARG A 75 -8.94 9.49 -10.35
CA ARG A 75 -9.68 8.35 -9.81
C ARG A 75 -9.99 8.61 -8.33
N GLU A 76 -11.26 8.56 -7.96
CA GLU A 76 -11.70 8.80 -6.58
C GLU A 76 -11.00 7.87 -5.59
N ILE A 77 -10.87 6.58 -5.93
CA ILE A 77 -10.21 5.58 -5.08
C ILE A 77 -8.75 5.94 -4.80
N ASN A 78 -8.01 6.47 -5.78
CA ASN A 78 -6.61 6.89 -5.61
C ASN A 78 -6.48 8.16 -4.77
N ARG A 79 -7.40 9.12 -4.94
CA ARG A 79 -7.43 10.33 -4.09
C ARG A 79 -7.66 9.95 -2.64
N LYS A 80 -8.70 9.14 -2.37
CA LYS A 80 -8.99 8.62 -1.02
C LYS A 80 -7.84 7.77 -0.48
N HIS A 81 -7.22 6.94 -1.30
CA HIS A 81 -6.08 6.13 -0.88
C HIS A 81 -4.92 7.01 -0.42
N LYS A 82 -4.59 8.06 -1.17
CA LYS A 82 -3.57 9.04 -0.78
C LYS A 82 -3.91 9.77 0.53
N GLU A 83 -5.16 10.17 0.70
CA GLU A 83 -5.65 10.79 1.95
C GLU A 83 -5.46 9.83 3.13
N MET A 84 -5.87 8.56 2.99
CA MET A 84 -5.75 7.54 4.03
C MET A 84 -4.29 7.21 4.36
N LEU A 85 -3.39 7.14 3.37
CA LEU A 85 -1.94 6.98 3.62
C LEU A 85 -1.41 8.11 4.51
N VAL A 86 -1.75 9.36 4.19
CA VAL A 86 -1.30 10.53 4.97
C VAL A 86 -1.96 10.58 6.35
N GLU A 87 -3.24 10.27 6.44
CA GLU A 87 -3.99 10.33 7.69
C GLU A 87 -3.56 9.24 8.66
N CYS A 88 -3.35 8.02 8.17
CA CYS A 88 -3.20 6.84 9.03
C CYS A 88 -1.76 6.40 9.22
N LEU A 89 -0.85 6.70 8.28
CA LEU A 89 0.48 6.10 8.26
C LEU A 89 1.57 7.15 8.44
N GLU A 90 2.66 6.75 9.08
CA GLU A 90 3.90 7.51 9.19
C GLU A 90 5.08 6.61 8.81
N GLU A 91 6.11 7.20 8.19
CA GLU A 91 7.33 6.47 7.83
C GLU A 91 8.06 6.02 9.10
N VAL A 92 8.59 4.80 9.09
CA VAL A 92 9.56 4.37 10.10
C VAL A 92 10.94 4.79 9.63
N ASP A 93 11.66 5.54 10.46
CA ASP A 93 13.03 6.04 10.17
C ASP A 93 14.08 4.91 10.07
N ASP A 94 13.72 3.68 10.41
CA ASP A 94 14.65 2.57 10.47
C ASP A 94 14.84 1.88 9.12
N LYS A 95 16.09 1.52 8.85
CA LYS A 95 16.53 0.73 7.71
C LYS A 95 15.77 -0.60 7.67
N VAL A 96 14.69 -0.64 6.88
CA VAL A 96 13.94 -1.87 6.61
C VAL A 96 14.84 -2.83 5.82
N VAL A 97 15.09 -4.01 6.38
CA VAL A 97 15.80 -5.10 5.71
C VAL A 97 14.82 -6.23 5.44
N GLY A 98 14.79 -6.71 4.21
CA GLY A 98 13.98 -7.85 3.78
C GLY A 98 14.55 -8.47 2.50
N TYR A 99 14.14 -9.69 2.18
CA TYR A 99 14.51 -10.38 0.93
C TYR A 99 13.26 -10.90 0.23
N ASP A 100 13.25 -10.83 -1.10
CA ASP A 100 12.31 -11.53 -1.99
C ASP A 100 13.13 -12.46 -2.86
N ILE A 101 12.73 -13.72 -2.94
CA ILE A 101 13.31 -14.67 -3.88
C ILE A 101 12.17 -15.21 -4.73
N GLU A 102 12.19 -14.88 -6.02
CA GLU A 102 11.21 -15.32 -7.01
C GLU A 102 11.86 -16.36 -7.93
N VAL A 103 11.24 -17.54 -8.04
CA VAL A 103 11.59 -18.54 -9.06
C VAL A 103 10.70 -18.25 -10.26
N LYS A 104 11.32 -17.93 -11.40
CA LYS A 104 10.62 -17.68 -12.66
C LYS A 104 10.37 -18.97 -13.43
#